data_AF-A0A925SEI9-F1
#
_entry.id   AF-A0A925SEI9-F1
#
_cell.length_a   1.000
_cell.length_b   1.000
_cell.length_c   1.000
_cell.angle_alpha   90.00
_cell.angle_beta   90.00
_cell.angle_gamma   90.00
#
_symmetry.space_group_name_H-M   'P 1'
#
loop_
_entity.id
_entity.type
_entity.pdbx_description
1 polymer ?
#
loop_
_entity_poly.entity_id
_entity_poly.type
_entity_poly.pdbx_seq_one_letter_code
_entity_poly.pdbx_strand_id
1 'polypeptide(L)'
;MMNCLNRLPDFTLTLVAGSVLLLTGCDRGEVRVYQAPKEKAPTFAASTNPANSSAPRATWTTPAGWEELPGNPMRVGSFVVKGAEGAKADVSVMPLPGSAGTELDNVNRWRG
;
A
#
# COMPACT_ATOMS: atom_id res chain seq x y z
N MET A 1 21.48 44.34 -50.84
CA MET A 1 20.34 43.59 -50.29
C MET A 1 20.86 42.24 -49.82
N MET A 2 20.53 41.87 -48.57
CA MET A 2 20.71 40.55 -47.94
C MET A 2 22.13 40.00 -47.76
N ASN A 3 22.65 40.10 -46.54
CA ASN A 3 23.04 38.94 -45.71
C ASN A 3 23.69 39.41 -44.39
N CYS A 4 22.87 39.88 -43.45
CA CYS A 4 23.25 40.09 -42.04
C CYS A 4 22.57 39.09 -41.09
N LEU A 5 21.95 38.03 -41.62
CA LEU A 5 21.30 36.98 -40.84
C LEU A 5 22.09 35.68 -41.01
N ASN A 6 23.09 35.41 -40.16
CA ASN A 6 23.53 34.05 -39.77
C ASN A 6 24.85 34.06 -38.97
N ARG A 7 24.86 34.67 -37.78
CA ARG A 7 25.89 34.36 -36.79
C ARG A 7 25.38 34.59 -35.37
N LEU A 8 24.37 33.81 -34.99
CA LEU A 8 24.07 33.61 -33.58
C LEU A 8 25.14 32.68 -33.00
N PRO A 9 25.76 33.02 -31.85
CA PRO A 9 26.85 32.22 -31.28
C PRO A 9 26.30 30.90 -30.74
N ASP A 10 26.99 29.77 -31.00
CA ASP A 10 26.58 28.40 -30.65
C ASP A 10 26.16 28.20 -29.18
N PHE A 11 26.67 29.05 -28.28
CA PHE A 11 26.30 29.13 -26.87
C PHE A 11 24.83 29.48 -26.63
N THR A 12 24.22 30.30 -27.49
CA THR A 12 22.79 30.67 -27.36
C THR A 12 21.88 29.51 -27.72
N LEU A 13 22.26 28.67 -28.68
CA LEU A 13 21.46 27.50 -29.07
C LEU A 13 21.50 26.41 -27.99
N THR A 14 22.66 26.19 -27.37
CA THR A 14 22.83 25.22 -26.28
C THR A 14 22.15 25.67 -24.98
N LEU A 15 22.21 26.97 -24.65
CA LEU A 15 21.56 27.50 -23.45
C LEU A 15 20.03 27.44 -23.57
N VAL A 16 19.47 27.77 -24.74
CA VAL A 16 18.02 27.63 -25.00
C VAL A 16 17.58 26.17 -24.97
N ALA A 17 18.34 25.25 -25.57
CA ALA A 17 18.00 23.82 -25.54
C ALA A 17 18.04 23.23 -24.12
N GLY A 18 19.01 23.63 -23.28
CA GLY A 18 19.09 23.23 -21.88
C GLY A 18 17.93 23.77 -21.03
N SER A 19 17.50 25.01 -21.26
CA SER A 19 16.33 25.59 -20.59
C SER A 19 15.01 24.90 -20.97
N VAL A 20 14.88 24.41 -22.20
CA VAL A 20 13.69 23.67 -22.66
C VAL A 20 13.58 22.29 -21.99
N LEU A 21 14.71 21.59 -21.77
CA LEU A 21 14.74 20.27 -21.11
C LEU A 21 14.40 20.34 -19.61
N LEU A 22 14.68 21.45 -18.94
CA LEU A 22 14.35 21.65 -17.52
C LEU A 22 12.86 21.92 -17.27
N LEU A 23 12.09 22.29 -18.30
CA LEU A 23 10.68 22.68 -18.17
C LEU A 23 9.68 21.55 -18.48
N THR A 24 10.12 20.39 -18.98
CA THR A 24 9.23 19.28 -19.34
C THR A 24 8.99 18.26 -18.21
N GLY A 25 9.59 18.45 -17.03
CA GLY A 25 9.37 17.59 -15.86
C GLY A 25 8.21 18.07 -14.98
N CYS A 26 6.95 17.86 -15.40
CA CYS A 26 5.76 18.25 -14.62
C CYS A 26 4.88 17.09 -14.15
N ASP A 27 5.38 15.85 -14.17
CA ASP A 27 4.68 14.73 -13.53
C ASP A 27 5.00 14.73 -12.03
N ARG A 28 4.38 15.66 -11.30
CA ARG A 28 4.39 15.63 -9.84
C ARG A 28 3.51 14.46 -9.44
N GLY A 29 4.08 13.48 -8.74
CA GLY A 29 3.38 12.31 -8.19
C GLY A 29 2.29 12.71 -7.19
N GLU A 30 1.18 13.25 -7.72
CA GLU A 30 0.02 13.70 -6.97
C GLU A 30 -0.82 12.48 -6.58
N VAL A 31 -1.16 12.38 -5.29
CA VAL A 31 -2.10 11.37 -4.80
C VAL A 31 -3.47 11.68 -5.37
N ARG A 32 -3.90 10.90 -6.37
CA ARG A 32 -5.22 11.06 -6.98
C ARG A 32 -6.28 10.33 -6.17
N VAL A 33 -7.26 11.08 -5.69
CA VAL A 33 -8.44 10.53 -5.00
C VAL A 33 -9.53 10.31 -6.05
N TYR A 34 -9.94 9.05 -6.24
CA TYR A 34 -11.05 8.69 -7.12
C TYR A 34 -12.23 8.20 -6.29
N GLN A 35 -13.45 8.59 -6.68
CA GLN A 35 -14.67 8.06 -6.11
C GLN A 35 -15.10 6.82 -6.91
N ALA A 36 -14.92 5.63 -6.34
CA ALA A 36 -15.45 4.40 -6.92
C ALA A 36 -16.96 4.30 -6.62
N PRO A 37 -17.81 3.89 -7.59
CA PRO A 37 -19.23 3.64 -7.32
C PRO A 37 -19.40 2.65 -6.16
N LYS A 38 -20.31 2.95 -5.23
CA LYS A 38 -20.59 2.07 -4.09
C LYS A 38 -21.22 0.77 -4.59
N GLU A 39 -20.54 -0.34 -4.32
CA GLU A 39 -21.04 -1.67 -4.67
C GLU A 39 -22.30 -2.01 -3.86
N LYS A 40 -23.16 -2.85 -4.45
CA LYS A 40 -24.34 -3.36 -3.75
C LYS A 40 -23.87 -4.20 -2.56
N ALA A 41 -24.41 -3.91 -1.37
CA ALA A 41 -24.04 -4.63 -0.17
C ALA A 41 -24.36 -6.14 -0.33
N PRO A 42 -23.39 -7.04 -0.09
CA PRO A 42 -23.69 -8.45 -0.02
C PRO A 42 -24.57 -8.73 1.20
N THR A 43 -25.52 -9.64 1.06
CA THR A 43 -26.33 -10.13 2.17
C THR A 43 -25.47 -11.08 2.99
N PHE A 44 -24.91 -10.59 4.10
CA PHE A 44 -24.18 -11.44 5.02
C PHE A 44 -25.17 -12.28 5.83
N ALA A 45 -25.16 -13.59 5.66
CA ALA A 45 -25.83 -14.49 6.59
C ALA A 45 -25.12 -14.39 7.95
N ALA A 46 -25.89 -14.25 9.03
CA ALA A 46 -25.37 -14.25 10.38
C ALA A 46 -24.64 -15.59 10.64
N SER A 47 -23.33 -15.51 10.90
CA SER A 47 -22.52 -16.69 11.18
C SER A 47 -22.76 -17.11 12.63
N THR A 48 -23.60 -18.12 12.86
CA THR A 48 -23.67 -18.81 14.16
C THR A 48 -22.40 -19.63 14.35
N ASN A 49 -21.59 -19.28 15.35
CA ASN A 49 -20.29 -19.93 15.57
C ASN A 49 -20.34 -20.84 16.81
N PRO A 50 -20.30 -22.18 16.67
CA PRO A 50 -19.53 -22.97 17.62
C PRO A 50 -18.05 -22.65 17.37
N ALA A 51 -17.29 -22.37 18.43
CA ALA A 51 -15.85 -22.23 18.35
C ALA A 51 -15.25 -23.54 17.81
N ASN A 52 -15.04 -23.61 16.49
CA ASN A 52 -14.47 -24.79 15.85
C ASN A 52 -12.98 -24.81 16.18
N SER A 53 -12.63 -25.53 17.25
CA SER A 53 -11.28 -25.79 17.74
C SER A 53 -10.43 -26.66 16.81
N SER A 54 -10.95 -26.98 15.61
CA SER A 54 -10.36 -27.86 14.61
C SER A 54 -9.81 -27.13 13.36
N ALA A 55 -9.93 -25.80 13.29
CA ALA A 55 -9.29 -25.06 12.20
C ALA A 55 -7.75 -25.27 12.24
N PRO A 56 -7.09 -25.50 11.10
CA PRO A 56 -5.63 -25.66 11.07
C PRO A 56 -4.97 -24.46 11.74
N ARG A 57 -4.13 -24.71 12.75
CA ARG A 57 -3.32 -23.63 13.32
C ARG A 57 -2.29 -23.24 12.27
N ALA A 58 -2.29 -21.97 11.89
CA ALA A 58 -1.19 -21.40 11.15
C ALA A 58 0.11 -21.63 11.93
N THR A 59 1.17 -21.97 11.22
CA THR A 59 2.52 -22.09 11.76
C THR A 59 3.39 -21.05 11.08
N TRP A 60 4.39 -20.53 11.79
CA TRP A 60 5.27 -19.49 11.29
C TRP A 60 6.68 -19.67 11.84
N THR A 61 7.62 -19.02 11.17
CA THR A 61 8.96 -18.77 11.71
C THR A 61 9.05 -17.28 12.03
N THR A 62 9.28 -16.96 13.29
CA THR A 62 9.37 -15.57 13.75
C THR A 62 10.62 -14.91 13.18
N PRO A 63 10.50 -13.82 12.39
CA PRO A 63 11.66 -13.16 11.80
C PRO A 63 12.60 -12.54 12.84
N ALA A 64 13.85 -12.29 12.46
CA ALA A 64 14.80 -11.60 13.32
C ALA A 64 14.28 -10.20 13.71
N GLY A 65 14.44 -9.82 14.97
CA GLY A 65 13.99 -8.53 15.51
C GLY A 65 12.50 -8.47 15.87
N TRP A 66 11.76 -9.56 15.65
CA TRP A 66 10.38 -9.72 16.09
C TRP A 66 10.34 -10.44 17.43
N GLU A 67 9.43 -10.00 18.31
CA GLU A 67 9.17 -10.62 19.59
C GLU A 67 7.76 -11.20 19.57
N GLU A 68 7.64 -12.52 19.70
CA GLU A 68 6.35 -13.20 19.75
C GLU A 68 5.73 -13.07 21.15
N LEU A 69 4.45 -12.74 21.17
CA LEU A 69 3.64 -12.59 22.38
C LEU A 69 2.60 -13.72 22.47
N PRO A 70 2.09 -14.04 23.68
CA PRO A 70 1.01 -15.00 23.83
C PRO A 70 -0.21 -14.64 22.99
N GLY A 71 -0.71 -15.61 22.21
CA GLY A 71 -1.97 -15.49 21.50
C GLY A 71 -3.20 -15.63 22.42
N ASN A 72 -4.39 -15.41 21.85
CA ASN A 72 -5.69 -15.62 22.49
C ASN A 72 -6.74 -16.07 21.43
N PRO A 73 -7.98 -16.42 21.80
CA PRO A 73 -8.98 -16.91 20.85
C PRO A 73 -9.26 -15.96 19.66
N MET A 74 -9.00 -14.67 19.82
CA MET A 74 -9.19 -13.65 18.79
C MET A 74 -7.92 -13.38 17.98
N ARG A 75 -6.73 -13.58 18.58
CA ARG A 75 -5.40 -13.41 17.96
C ARG A 75 -4.62 -14.71 18.10
N VAL A 76 -4.67 -15.56 17.09
CA VAL A 76 -3.95 -16.85 17.10
C VAL A 76 -2.43 -16.66 17.07
N GLY A 77 -1.94 -15.54 16.53
CA GLY A 77 -0.55 -15.10 16.63
C GLY A 77 -0.47 -13.62 17.00
N SER A 78 0.55 -13.23 17.77
CA SER A 78 0.76 -11.85 18.21
C SER A 78 2.26 -11.55 18.29
N PHE A 79 2.69 -10.39 17.81
CA PHE A 79 4.10 -10.02 17.74
C PHE A 79 4.30 -8.52 17.95
N VAL A 80 5.46 -8.18 18.49
CA VAL A 80 5.99 -6.82 18.53
C VAL A 80 7.23 -6.73 17.66
N VAL A 81 7.22 -5.80 16.72
CA VAL A 81 8.38 -5.49 15.88
C VAL A 81 9.09 -4.27 16.45
N LYS A 82 10.39 -4.39 16.71
CA LYS A 82 11.22 -3.28 17.19
C LYS A 82 11.82 -2.53 15.99
N GLY A 83 11.50 -1.24 15.87
CA GLY A 83 12.02 -0.34 14.86
C GLY A 83 13.15 0.56 15.38
N ALA A 84 13.65 1.46 14.52
CA ALA A 84 14.63 2.46 14.90
C ALA A 84 14.08 3.42 15.96
N GLU A 85 14.97 4.02 16.76
CA GLU A 85 14.63 5.06 17.73
C GLU A 85 13.53 4.65 18.75
N GLY A 86 13.42 3.35 19.04
CA GLY A 86 12.43 2.84 19.98
C GLY A 86 11.01 2.69 19.42
N ALA A 87 10.83 2.89 18.10
CA ALA A 87 9.57 2.63 17.43
C ALA A 87 9.13 1.17 17.59
N LYS A 88 7.83 0.93 17.67
CA LYS A 88 7.25 -0.42 17.80
C LYS A 88 6.04 -0.57 16.89
N ALA A 89 5.91 -1.74 16.27
CA ALA A 89 4.70 -2.14 15.56
C ALA A 89 4.08 -3.37 16.23
N ASP A 90 2.76 -3.36 16.39
CA ASP A 90 1.97 -4.53 16.80
C ASP A 90 1.52 -5.28 15.55
N VAL A 91 1.77 -6.59 15.52
CA VAL A 91 1.35 -7.46 14.42
C VAL A 91 0.53 -8.60 14.99
N SER A 92 -0.66 -8.82 14.43
CA SER A 92 -1.55 -9.88 14.88
C SER A 92 -2.09 -10.72 13.75
N VAL A 93 -2.21 -12.02 14.00
CA VAL A 93 -2.86 -12.98 13.12
C VAL A 93 -4.20 -13.34 13.74
N MET A 94 -5.29 -13.04 13.05
CA MET A 94 -6.66 -13.26 13.52
C MET A 94 -7.40 -14.19 12.56
N PRO A 95 -8.03 -15.28 13.04
CA PRO A 95 -8.85 -16.12 12.21
C PRO A 95 -10.17 -15.39 11.93
N LEU A 96 -10.51 -15.21 10.65
CA LEU A 96 -11.81 -14.68 10.26
C LEU A 96 -12.84 -15.82 10.21
N PRO A 97 -14.05 -15.63 10.77
CA PRO A 97 -15.11 -16.62 10.68
C PRO A 97 -15.66 -16.69 9.25
N GLY A 98 -16.22 -17.86 8.89
CA GLY A 98 -16.82 -18.07 7.57
C GLY A 98 -15.81 -18.04 6.43
N SER A 99 -16.21 -17.56 5.25
CA SER A 99 -15.38 -17.57 4.03
C SER A 99 -14.38 -16.41 3.92
N ALA A 100 -14.31 -15.51 4.91
CA ALA A 100 -13.52 -14.26 4.86
C ALA A 100 -13.82 -13.30 3.68
N GLY A 101 -14.79 -13.64 2.83
CA GLY A 101 -15.11 -12.93 1.60
C GLY A 101 -14.17 -13.25 0.43
N THR A 102 -14.49 -12.71 -0.73
CA THR A 102 -13.63 -12.78 -1.93
C THR A 102 -12.42 -11.85 -1.82
N GLU A 103 -11.45 -11.98 -2.72
CA GLU A 103 -10.34 -11.03 -2.81
C GLU A 103 -10.84 -9.59 -3.02
N LEU A 104 -11.81 -9.41 -3.93
CA LEU A 104 -12.44 -8.11 -4.18
C LEU A 104 -13.11 -7.57 -2.91
N ASP A 105 -13.85 -8.40 -2.16
CA ASP A 105 -14.47 -8.00 -0.88
C ASP A 105 -13.43 -7.52 0.14
N ASN A 106 -12.22 -8.11 0.12
CA ASN A 106 -11.13 -7.72 1.00
C ASN A 106 -10.49 -6.41 0.54
N VAL A 107 -10.18 -6.25 -0.75
CA VAL A 107 -9.68 -4.98 -1.31
C VAL A 107 -10.65 -3.85 -0.99
N ASN A 108 -11.94 -4.06 -1.22
CA ASN A 108 -12.99 -3.08 -0.97
C ASN A 108 -13.13 -2.70 0.51
N ARG A 109 -12.75 -3.59 1.42
CA ARG A 109 -12.79 -3.34 2.87
C ARG A 109 -11.68 -2.41 3.33
N TRP A 110 -10.54 -2.41 2.63
CA TRP A 110 -9.31 -1.74 3.05
C TRP A 110 -8.87 -0.59 2.14
N ARG A 111 -9.54 -0.38 0.99
CA ARG A 111 -9.12 0.63 -0.01
C ARG A 111 -9.38 2.11 0.33
N GLY A 112 -9.83 2.43 1.55
CA GLY A 112 -10.07 3.82 1.99
C GLY A 112 -11.44 4.37 1.60
#